data_AF-N9DNQ1-F1
#
_entry.id   AF-N9DNQ1-F1
#
_cell.length_a   1.000
_cell.length_b   1.000
_cell.length_c   1.000
_cell.angle_alpha   90.00
_cell.angle_beta   90.00
_cell.angle_gamma   90.00
#
_symmetry.space_group_name_H-M   'P 1'
#
loop_
_entity.id
_entity.type
_entity.pdbx_description
1 polymer ?
#
loop_
_entity_poly.entity_id
_entity_poly.type
_entity_poly.pdbx_seq_one_letter_code
_entity_poly.pdbx_strand_id
1 'polypeptide(L)'
;MKFLFLCTGNSCRSILSEALFNARAPEGFSACSAGSQPSGQVHPLTIKTLQSLGISTGRFSSKSMQDCEAFQPEIVITVCSSAAQEPCPLYLGKALKAHWGLEDPSHLDLPETEKLAAFQATADHINRRLDTFFMLDFAHLTKQELNKEIEKIAEIA
;
A
#
# COMPACT_ATOMS: atom_id res chain seq x y z
N MET A 1 -5.56 5.92 14.09
CA MET A 1 -5.58 4.63 13.40
C MET A 1 -4.29 4.40 12.62
N LYS A 2 -3.67 3.23 12.81
CA LYS A 2 -2.38 2.88 12.18
C LYS A 2 -2.53 1.77 11.14
N PHE A 3 -2.00 1.99 9.95
CA PHE A 3 -2.13 1.13 8.79
C PHE A 3 -0.78 0.55 8.34
N LEU A 4 -0.73 -0.74 8.01
CA LEU A 4 0.44 -1.36 7.41
C LEU A 4 0.10 -1.85 6.00
N PHE A 5 0.78 -1.30 4.99
CA PHE A 5 0.72 -1.82 3.63
C PHE A 5 1.82 -2.86 3.40
N LEU A 6 1.43 -4.06 2.99
CA LEU A 6 2.33 -5.21 2.95
C LEU A 6 2.37 -5.81 1.54
N CYS A 7 3.57 -5.97 1.00
CA CYS A 7 3.79 -6.74 -0.23
C CYS A 7 5.00 -7.68 -0.05
N THR A 8 5.48 -8.29 -1.14
CA THR A 8 6.66 -9.16 -1.07
C THR A 8 7.94 -8.35 -0.87
N GLY A 9 8.28 -7.47 -1.83
CA GLY A 9 9.58 -6.81 -1.90
C GLY A 9 9.72 -5.47 -1.20
N ASN A 10 8.62 -4.84 -0.75
CA ASN A 10 8.57 -3.45 -0.28
C ASN A 10 9.46 -2.50 -1.08
N SER A 11 9.17 -2.41 -2.38
CA SER A 11 9.95 -1.64 -3.35
C SER A 11 9.07 -0.74 -4.22
N CYS A 12 7.83 -1.18 -4.51
CA CYS A 12 6.88 -0.48 -5.36
C CYS A 12 5.51 -0.31 -4.67
N ARG A 13 4.60 -1.27 -4.86
CA ARG A 13 3.18 -1.18 -4.48
C ARG A 13 2.94 -0.69 -3.05
N SER A 14 3.55 -1.35 -2.06
CA SER A 14 3.33 -0.98 -0.65
C SER A 14 3.92 0.39 -0.28
N ILE A 15 5.01 0.82 -0.92
CA ILE A 15 5.59 2.17 -0.71
C ILE A 15 4.70 3.23 -1.36
N LEU A 16 4.19 2.99 -2.57
CA LEU A 16 3.19 3.87 -3.19
C LEU A 16 1.96 4.00 -2.28
N SER A 17 1.45 2.90 -1.75
CA SER A 17 0.31 2.92 -0.82
C SER A 17 0.61 3.71 0.46
N GLU A 18 1.75 3.49 1.11
CA GLU A 18 2.15 4.26 2.31
C GLU A 18 2.22 5.76 2.01
N ALA A 19 2.89 6.14 0.92
CA ALA A 19 3.11 7.52 0.54
C ALA A 19 1.81 8.25 0.19
N LEU A 20 0.97 7.64 -0.66
CA LEU A 20 -0.29 8.20 -1.13
C LEU A 20 -1.34 8.28 -0.01
N PHE A 21 -1.29 7.35 0.95
CA PHE A 21 -2.10 7.38 2.15
C PHE A 21 -1.68 8.55 3.04
N ASN A 22 -0.40 8.60 3.43
CA ASN A 22 0.10 9.61 4.38
C ASN A 22 0.00 11.04 3.83
N ALA A 23 0.02 11.22 2.50
CA ALA A 23 -0.18 12.53 1.87
C ALA A 23 -1.58 13.13 2.09
N ARG A 24 -2.58 12.29 2.39
CA ARG A 24 -4.00 12.69 2.55
C ARG A 24 -4.61 12.27 3.89
N ALA A 25 -3.85 11.59 4.72
CA ALA A 25 -4.34 11.02 5.97
C ALA A 25 -4.88 12.13 6.90
N PRO A 26 -6.11 11.98 7.44
CA PRO A 26 -6.63 12.90 8.44
C PRO A 26 -5.85 12.77 9.76
N GLU A 27 -6.08 13.71 10.68
CA GLU A 27 -5.42 13.67 11.99
C GLU A 27 -5.66 12.33 12.71
N GLY A 28 -4.60 11.81 13.32
CA GLY A 28 -4.61 10.52 14.00
C GLY A 28 -4.46 9.31 13.07
N PHE A 29 -4.45 9.48 11.74
CA PHE A 29 -4.20 8.40 10.78
C PHE A 29 -2.73 8.40 10.36
N SER A 30 -2.13 7.22 10.24
CA SER A 30 -0.78 7.07 9.69
C SER A 30 -0.56 5.68 9.10
N ALA A 31 0.33 5.59 8.12
CA ALA A 31 0.71 4.34 7.47
C ALA A 31 2.22 4.06 7.56
N CYS A 32 2.57 2.78 7.69
CA CYS A 32 3.88 2.18 7.42
C CYS A 32 3.72 1.21 6.24
N SER A 33 4.81 0.89 5.54
CA SER A 33 4.86 -0.24 4.62
C SER A 33 6.00 -1.18 4.96
N ALA A 34 5.82 -2.46 4.59
CA ALA A 34 6.82 -3.49 4.78
C ALA A 34 6.75 -4.56 3.69
N GLY A 35 7.75 -5.45 3.71
CA GLY A 35 7.91 -6.60 2.82
C GLY A 35 8.07 -7.89 3.62
N SER A 36 7.56 -9.01 3.11
CA SER A 36 7.95 -10.34 3.64
C SER A 36 9.36 -10.74 3.24
N GLN A 37 9.80 -10.28 2.07
CA GLN A 37 11.14 -10.46 1.53
C GLN A 37 11.63 -9.10 1.02
N PRO A 38 11.92 -8.14 1.92
CA PRO A 38 12.28 -6.79 1.53
C PRO A 38 13.48 -6.81 0.57
N SER A 39 13.35 -6.11 -0.54
CA SER A 39 14.35 -6.04 -1.60
C SER A 39 15.60 -5.25 -1.20
N GLY A 40 15.55 -4.53 -0.07
CA GLY A 40 16.62 -3.66 0.41
C GLY A 40 16.69 -2.30 -0.27
N GLN A 41 15.92 -2.08 -1.33
CA GLN A 41 15.92 -0.81 -2.09
C GLN A 41 14.52 -0.43 -2.60
N VAL A 42 14.24 0.87 -2.63
CA VAL A 42 13.02 1.39 -3.26
C VAL A 42 13.22 1.44 -4.76
N HIS A 43 12.25 0.96 -5.53
CA HIS A 43 12.35 0.95 -6.99
C HIS A 43 12.46 2.40 -7.50
N PRO A 44 13.40 2.74 -8.40
CA PRO A 44 13.60 4.13 -8.84
C PRO A 44 12.35 4.77 -9.44
N LEU A 45 11.55 3.99 -10.19
CA LEU A 45 10.29 4.49 -10.75
C LEU A 45 9.23 4.79 -9.68
N THR A 46 9.24 4.11 -8.52
CA THR A 46 8.41 4.48 -7.37
C THR A 46 8.73 5.92 -6.93
N ILE A 47 10.03 6.23 -6.82
CA ILE A 47 10.49 7.56 -6.44
C ILE A 47 10.09 8.60 -7.49
N LYS A 48 10.30 8.31 -8.79
CA LYS A 48 9.89 9.21 -9.89
C LYS A 48 8.39 9.48 -9.89
N THR A 49 7.56 8.45 -9.70
CA THR A 49 6.10 8.59 -9.64
C THR A 49 5.69 9.47 -8.45
N LEU A 50 6.22 9.22 -7.24
CA LEU A 50 5.92 10.05 -6.07
C LEU A 50 6.35 11.50 -6.24
N GLN A 51 7.53 11.75 -6.83
CA GLN A 51 8.00 13.09 -7.15
C GLN A 51 7.08 13.81 -8.14
N SER A 52 6.58 13.10 -9.16
CA SER A 52 5.63 13.66 -10.14
C SER A 52 4.29 14.08 -9.52
N LEU A 53 3.94 13.47 -8.38
CA LEU A 53 2.75 13.80 -7.58
C LEU A 53 3.03 14.85 -6.49
N GLY A 54 4.25 15.40 -6.43
CA GLY A 54 4.65 16.39 -5.42
C GLY A 54 4.87 15.81 -4.02
N ILE A 55 4.98 14.48 -3.88
CA ILE A 55 5.16 13.82 -2.59
C ILE A 55 6.66 13.72 -2.26
N SER A 56 7.03 14.15 -1.05
CA SER A 56 8.41 14.07 -0.56
C SER A 56 8.85 12.61 -0.38
N THR A 57 9.99 12.25 -0.97
CA THR A 57 10.47 10.86 -1.06
C THR A 57 11.62 10.48 -0.13
N GLY A 58 12.20 11.44 0.60
CA GLY A 58 13.43 11.23 1.37
C GLY A 58 13.31 10.31 2.60
N ARG A 59 12.11 9.78 2.88
CA ARG A 59 11.81 8.98 4.08
C ARG A 59 11.44 7.52 3.78
N PHE A 60 11.37 7.13 2.51
CA PHE A 60 10.98 5.77 2.14
C PHE A 60 12.19 4.85 2.03
N SER A 61 12.07 3.66 2.60
CA SER A 61 13.06 2.59 2.55
C SER A 61 12.35 1.24 2.46
N SER A 62 13.08 0.23 1.96
CA SER A 62 12.59 -1.15 1.95
C SER A 62 12.76 -1.75 3.34
N LYS A 63 11.64 -1.99 4.03
CA LYS A 63 11.51 -2.43 5.42
C LYS A 63 10.94 -3.84 5.49
N SER A 64 11.40 -4.62 6.45
CA SER A 64 10.76 -5.88 6.86
C SER A 64 9.56 -5.62 7.76
N MET A 65 8.73 -6.64 7.99
CA MET A 65 7.64 -6.54 8.98
C MET A 65 8.15 -6.25 10.40
N GLN A 66 9.34 -6.76 10.74
CA GLN A 66 9.96 -6.52 12.05
C GLN A 66 10.32 -5.04 12.23
N ASP A 67 10.74 -4.36 11.17
CA ASP A 67 11.06 -2.92 11.22
C ASP A 67 9.82 -2.06 11.51
N CYS A 68 8.61 -2.51 11.13
CA CYS A 68 7.35 -1.86 11.49
C CYS A 68 6.70 -2.47 12.75
N GLU A 69 7.36 -3.35 13.53
CA GLU A 69 6.72 -3.99 14.71
C GLU A 69 6.32 -2.98 15.78
N ALA A 70 7.21 -2.03 16.10
CA ALA A 70 6.96 -0.94 17.03
C ALA A 70 5.85 0.01 16.55
N PHE A 71 5.52 0.01 15.25
CA PHE A 71 4.41 0.79 14.72
C PHE A 71 3.07 0.32 15.29
N GLN A 72 2.92 -0.98 15.60
CA GLN A 72 1.68 -1.60 16.10
C GLN A 72 0.46 -1.26 15.23
N PRO A 73 0.41 -1.76 13.97
CA PRO A 73 -0.70 -1.48 13.08
C PRO A 73 -2.01 -2.09 13.61
N GLU A 74 -3.09 -1.35 13.45
CA GLU A 74 -4.44 -1.79 13.76
C GLU A 74 -5.09 -2.47 12.54
N ILE A 75 -4.66 -2.08 11.35
CA ILE A 75 -5.15 -2.58 10.06
C ILE A 75 -3.95 -2.90 9.16
N VAL A 76 -3.97 -4.08 8.55
CA VAL A 76 -2.96 -4.55 7.60
C VAL A 76 -3.64 -4.76 6.26
N ILE A 77 -3.11 -4.11 5.23
CA ILE A 77 -3.59 -4.20 3.86
C ILE A 77 -2.50 -4.85 3.02
N THR A 78 -2.74 -6.07 2.56
CA THR A 78 -1.86 -6.75 1.62
C THR A 78 -2.15 -6.25 0.20
N VAL A 79 -1.10 -5.97 -0.58
CA VAL A 79 -1.22 -5.37 -1.92
C VAL A 79 -0.56 -6.20 -3.03
N CYS A 80 -0.12 -7.42 -2.70
CA CYS A 80 0.29 -8.43 -3.67
C CYS A 80 -0.84 -8.71 -4.67
N SER A 81 -0.52 -9.15 -5.90
CA SER A 81 -1.56 -9.58 -6.82
C SER A 81 -1.84 -11.06 -6.58
N SER A 82 -3.04 -11.39 -6.10
CA SER A 82 -3.48 -12.79 -5.98
C SER A 82 -3.51 -13.49 -7.35
N ALA A 83 -3.76 -12.75 -8.44
CA ALA A 83 -3.75 -13.27 -9.81
C ALA A 83 -2.34 -13.63 -10.32
N ALA A 84 -1.30 -13.02 -9.75
CA ALA A 84 0.10 -13.29 -10.11
C ALA A 84 0.68 -14.52 -9.37
N GLN A 85 -0.14 -15.28 -8.62
CA GLN A 85 0.30 -16.38 -7.74
C GLN A 85 1.43 -16.00 -6.77
N GLU A 86 1.55 -14.72 -6.44
CA GLU A 86 2.54 -14.25 -5.46
C GLU A 86 2.15 -14.79 -4.08
N PRO A 87 3.08 -15.44 -3.34
CA PRO A 87 2.80 -15.85 -1.97
C PRO A 87 2.54 -14.59 -1.13
N CYS A 88 1.27 -14.34 -0.83
CA CYS A 88 0.91 -13.16 -0.06
C CYS A 88 1.45 -13.26 1.36
N PRO A 89 2.07 -12.18 1.86
CA PRO A 89 2.77 -12.19 3.13
C PRO A 89 1.80 -12.42 4.30
N LEU A 90 2.09 -13.44 5.11
CA LEU A 90 1.29 -13.78 6.28
C LEU A 90 1.61 -12.82 7.44
N TYR A 91 0.61 -12.04 7.86
CA TYR A 91 0.69 -11.25 9.08
C TYR A 91 0.04 -12.03 10.24
N LEU A 92 0.78 -12.27 11.33
CA LEU A 92 0.31 -13.06 12.49
C LEU A 92 -0.24 -12.22 13.65
N GLY A 93 -0.23 -10.89 13.55
CA GLY A 93 -0.75 -10.02 14.59
C GLY A 93 -2.29 -9.93 14.64
N LYS A 94 -2.79 -9.21 15.65
CA LYS A 94 -4.24 -9.02 15.95
C LYS A 94 -4.94 -7.95 15.09
N ALA A 95 -4.21 -7.34 14.16
CA ALA A 95 -4.75 -6.32 13.26
C ALA A 95 -5.88 -6.88 12.39
N LEU A 96 -6.82 -6.02 12.02
CA LEU A 96 -7.75 -6.32 10.93
C LEU A 96 -6.96 -6.51 9.63
N LYS A 97 -7.40 -7.42 8.77
CA LYS A 97 -6.66 -7.81 7.56
C LYS A 97 -7.56 -7.64 6.36
N ALA A 98 -7.04 -6.95 5.36
CA ALA A 98 -7.68 -6.84 4.05
C ALA A 98 -6.66 -7.06 2.94
N HIS A 99 -7.19 -7.27 1.73
CA HIS A 99 -6.40 -7.46 0.53
C HIS A 99 -6.85 -6.49 -0.55
N TRP A 100 -5.96 -5.59 -0.96
CA TRP A 100 -6.15 -4.65 -2.05
C TRP A 100 -5.19 -5.02 -3.17
N GLY A 101 -5.52 -6.07 -3.92
CA GLY A 101 -4.66 -6.57 -4.99
C GLY A 101 -4.33 -5.46 -5.99
N LEU A 102 -3.04 -5.30 -6.28
CA LEU A 102 -2.51 -4.36 -7.25
C LEU A 102 -1.59 -5.09 -8.23
N GLU A 103 -1.68 -4.74 -9.51
CA GLU A 103 -0.71 -5.18 -10.52
C GLU A 103 0.69 -4.72 -10.13
N ASP A 104 1.70 -5.55 -10.41
CA ASP A 104 3.10 -5.16 -10.14
C ASP A 104 3.75 -4.58 -11.40
N PRO A 105 3.90 -3.26 -11.51
CA PRO A 105 4.54 -2.66 -12.67
C PRO A 105 6.06 -2.88 -12.67
N SER A 106 6.67 -3.29 -11.55
CA SER A 106 8.13 -3.46 -11.45
C SER A 106 8.65 -4.70 -12.17
N HIS A 107 7.82 -5.71 -12.38
CA HIS A 107 8.17 -6.94 -13.10
C HIS A 107 7.95 -6.86 -14.62
N LEU A 108 7.32 -5.79 -15.11
CA LEU A 108 7.08 -5.60 -16.54
C LEU A 108 8.41 -5.39 -17.28
N ASP A 109 8.66 -6.19 -18.32
CA ASP A 109 9.78 -6.02 -19.24
C ASP A 109 9.37 -5.07 -20.36
N LEU A 110 9.36 -3.77 -20.04
CA LEU A 110 8.91 -2.68 -20.91
C LEU A 110 9.95 -1.55 -20.93
N PRO A 111 9.94 -0.71 -21.98
CA PRO A 111 10.70 0.53 -21.99
C PRO A 111 10.38 1.40 -20.77
N GLU A 112 11.36 2.17 -20.29
CA GLU A 112 11.23 2.95 -19.05
C GLU A 112 9.99 3.87 -19.05
N THR A 113 9.66 4.47 -20.19
CA THR A 113 8.50 5.36 -20.34
C THR A 113 7.18 4.63 -20.16
N GLU A 114 7.03 3.45 -20.76
CA GLU A 114 5.83 2.61 -20.62
C GLU A 114 5.73 2.02 -19.22
N LYS A 115 6.87 1.61 -18.66
CA LYS A 115 6.95 1.15 -17.28
C LYS A 115 6.56 2.26 -16.31
N LEU A 116 7.04 3.49 -16.50
CA LEU A 116 6.64 4.64 -15.68
C LEU A 116 5.13 4.92 -15.77
N ALA A 117 4.53 4.80 -16.95
CA ALA A 117 3.08 4.90 -17.11
C ALA A 117 2.34 3.81 -16.32
N ALA A 118 2.85 2.58 -16.28
CA ALA A 118 2.29 1.52 -15.43
C ALA A 118 2.41 1.83 -13.92
N PHE A 119 3.50 2.46 -13.48
CA PHE A 119 3.64 2.95 -12.11
C PHE A 119 2.63 4.06 -11.78
N GLN A 120 2.38 4.98 -12.72
CA GLN A 120 1.38 6.03 -12.57
C GLN A 120 -0.04 5.45 -12.52
N ALA A 121 -0.38 4.51 -13.42
CA ALA A 121 -1.65 3.80 -13.39
C ALA A 121 -1.87 3.05 -12.05
N THR A 122 -0.82 2.44 -11.50
CA THR A 122 -0.85 1.82 -10.17
C THR A 122 -1.14 2.86 -9.07
N ALA A 123 -0.50 4.03 -9.12
CA ALA A 123 -0.75 5.12 -8.18
C ALA A 123 -2.19 5.66 -8.28
N ASP A 124 -2.72 5.80 -9.49
CA ASP A 124 -4.09 6.24 -9.73
C ASP A 124 -5.13 5.22 -9.23
N HIS A 125 -4.83 3.92 -9.38
CA HIS A 125 -5.64 2.85 -8.79
C HIS A 125 -5.66 2.92 -7.27
N ILE A 126 -4.50 3.11 -6.63
CA ILE A 126 -4.42 3.32 -5.19
C ILE A 126 -5.21 4.57 -4.78
N ASN A 127 -5.11 5.66 -5.52
CA ASN A 127 -5.82 6.90 -5.23
C ASN A 127 -7.34 6.71 -5.22
N ARG A 128 -7.90 6.05 -6.24
CA ARG A 128 -9.35 5.76 -6.33
C ARG A 128 -9.87 4.97 -5.12
N ARG A 129 -9.10 3.97 -4.66
CA ARG A 129 -9.42 3.21 -3.44
C ARG A 129 -9.34 4.09 -2.20
N LEU A 130 -8.31 4.92 -2.09
CA LEU A 130 -8.12 5.84 -0.96
C LEU A 130 -9.19 6.94 -0.90
N ASP A 131 -9.67 7.44 -2.04
CA ASP A 131 -10.73 8.43 -2.09
C ASP A 131 -12.01 7.88 -1.46
N THR A 132 -12.38 6.64 -1.79
CA THR A 132 -13.52 5.95 -1.16
C THR A 132 -13.25 5.63 0.31
N PHE A 133 -12.03 5.20 0.64
CA PHE A 133 -11.63 4.85 2.00
C PHE A 133 -11.74 6.02 2.97
N PHE A 134 -11.28 7.21 2.58
CA PHE A 134 -11.34 8.39 3.45
C PHE A 134 -12.76 8.99 3.58
N MET A 135 -13.73 8.53 2.78
CA MET A 135 -15.15 8.88 2.94
C MET A 135 -15.89 8.00 3.96
N LEU A 136 -15.27 6.94 4.48
CA LEU A 136 -15.90 6.07 5.47
C LEU A 136 -16.12 6.79 6.81
N ASP A 137 -17.23 6.46 7.48
CA ASP A 137 -17.54 6.98 8.81
C ASP A 137 -16.89 6.13 9.91
N PHE A 138 -15.57 6.32 10.08
CA PHE A 138 -14.78 5.59 11.07
C PHE A 138 -15.27 5.74 12.52
N ALA A 139 -16.08 6.75 12.84
CA ALA A 139 -16.59 6.98 14.19
C ALA A 139 -17.76 6.05 14.56
N HIS A 140 -18.54 5.61 13.56
CA HIS A 140 -19.76 4.84 13.78
C HIS A 140 -19.68 3.38 13.29
N LEU A 141 -18.64 3.03 12.52
CA LEU A 141 -18.43 1.66 12.07
C LEU A 141 -17.86 0.78 13.20
N THR A 142 -18.49 -0.37 13.44
CA THR A 142 -17.87 -1.44 14.21
C THR A 142 -16.67 -2.01 13.46
N LYS A 143 -15.78 -2.75 14.16
CA LYS A 143 -14.63 -3.41 13.51
C LYS A 143 -15.04 -4.35 12.36
N GLN A 144 -16.17 -5.04 12.50
CA GLN A 144 -16.66 -5.98 11.50
C GLN A 144 -17.21 -5.24 10.26
N GLU A 145 -17.94 -4.14 10.47
CA GLU A 145 -18.46 -3.31 9.38
C GLU A 145 -17.32 -2.61 8.65
N LEU A 146 -16.35 -2.05 9.39
CA LEU A 146 -15.15 -1.46 8.80
C LEU A 146 -14.40 -2.46 7.93
N ASN A 147 -14.20 -3.70 8.41
CA ASN A 147 -13.55 -4.73 7.61
C ASN A 147 -14.31 -5.02 6.31
N LYS A 148 -15.63 -5.10 6.38
CA LYS A 148 -16.49 -5.31 5.20
C LYS A 148 -16.43 -4.15 4.21
N GLU A 149 -16.38 -2.90 4.67
CA GLU A 149 -16.22 -1.75 3.78
C GLU A 149 -14.84 -1.72 3.13
N ILE A 150 -13.77 -2.05 3.87
CA ILE A 150 -12.41 -2.16 3.32
C ILE A 150 -12.33 -3.28 2.26
N GLU A 151 -13.00 -4.40 2.48
CA GLU A 151 -13.11 -5.49 1.49
C GLU A 151 -13.84 -5.03 0.22
N LYS A 152 -14.95 -4.29 0.34
CA LYS A 152 -15.64 -3.73 -0.83
C LYS A 152 -14.76 -2.76 -1.63
N ILE A 153 -13.96 -1.94 -0.94
CA ILE A 153 -13.03 -1.00 -1.59
C ILE A 153 -11.97 -1.75 -2.42
N ALA A 154 -11.64 -3.00 -2.06
CA ALA A 154 -10.71 -3.82 -2.84
C ALA A 154 -11.19 -4.05 -4.28
N GLU A 155 -12.50 -4.09 -4.50
CA GLU A 155 -13.12 -4.35 -5.81
C GLU A 155 -13.13 -3.13 -6.73
N ILE A 156 -12.74 -1.95 -6.23
CA ILE A 156 -12.57 -0.76 -7.06
C ILE A 156 -11.34 -0.97 -7.96
N ALA A 157 -11.58 -0.98 -9.26
CA ALA A 157 -10.56 -1.02 -10.32
C ALA A 157 -9.91 0.35 -10.55
#